data_AF-G0EQR6-F1
#
_entry.id   AF-G0EQR6-F1
#
_cell.length_a   1.000
_cell.length_b   1.000
_cell.length_c   1.000
_cell.angle_alpha   90.00
_cell.angle_beta   90.00
_cell.angle_gamma   90.00
#
_symmetry.space_group_name_H-M   'P 1'
#
loop_
_entity.id
_entity.type
_entity.pdbx_description
1 polymer ?
#
loop_
_entity_poly.entity_id
_entity_poly.type
_entity_poly.pdbx_seq_one_letter_code
_entity_poly.pdbx_strand_id
1 'polypeptide(L)'
;MTTLDINEILGYGITEQPTEYNSEYELINWLKYDLLQQALSKCKTKNSNNIIIITDEEEKYYTLNIGIEDYKNNIKNKTIINFYLENILFDFSIKYANVNKVHYNLRLDNLIINNELDFSYNNFFNIFDSNIQFHNIEFENNLWFDHLILNKGIYFSGCYFKDKLCFGSSKINDKLYISNSTFENGISFANNQYINSIEIIDSYLNKELILKNNNIEKIIDINKINIDDNIEEKNYNSKIILDNVVFDNNTSSINLNNIKKVNEININNTFINGRINLKNIEVEEADFKGSVINGGLINPVNFKVHKFANRESALFLKNEAYARNNAIDALKYKAKEIECHKDDLMKLSKDIIQNKEYSFTKKIKELYKIVGDIASIYLSSLYSDNGQNWIKALFMTILITIICFTVFYIPDLTDSNIIRLYYRNLFPELIKYFIPTDYSLIIKYAASKLNLFLKTFGVLVYFLGKVLFWYGSVQTVQAFRKFAKGA
;
A
#
# COMPACT_ATOMS: atom_id res chain seq x y z
N MET A 1 2.46 44.71 5.27
CA MET A 1 1.69 45.86 5.81
C MET A 1 0.59 46.12 4.83
N THR A 2 -0.65 45.94 5.27
CA THR A 2 -1.83 46.16 4.44
C THR A 2 -2.42 47.51 4.75
N THR A 3 -2.60 48.31 3.70
CA THR A 3 -3.19 49.65 3.76
C THR A 3 -4.63 49.56 3.29
N LEU A 4 -5.57 49.99 4.14
CA LEU A 4 -6.99 49.99 3.86
C LEU A 4 -7.48 51.46 3.79
N ASP A 5 -7.75 51.95 2.58
CA ASP A 5 -8.39 53.25 2.37
C ASP A 5 -9.91 53.10 2.50
N ILE A 6 -10.50 53.71 3.53
CA ILE A 6 -11.93 53.59 3.83
C ILE A 6 -12.78 54.17 2.70
N ASN A 7 -12.37 55.27 2.08
CA ASN A 7 -13.16 55.92 1.04
C ASN A 7 -13.18 55.05 -0.23
N GLU A 8 -12.02 54.48 -0.59
CA GLU A 8 -11.89 53.55 -1.71
C GLU A 8 -12.76 52.31 -1.48
N ILE A 9 -12.60 51.67 -0.31
CA ILE A 9 -13.29 50.42 0.02
C ILE A 9 -14.81 50.58 0.08
N LEU A 10 -15.31 51.66 0.71
CA LEU A 10 -16.75 51.95 0.73
C LEU A 10 -17.28 52.34 -0.67
N GLY A 11 -16.42 52.90 -1.53
CA GLY A 11 -16.75 53.24 -2.91
C GLY A 11 -17.07 52.02 -3.78
N TYR A 12 -16.66 50.80 -3.39
CA TYR A 12 -17.01 49.57 -4.09
C TYR A 12 -18.49 49.18 -3.98
N GLY A 13 -19.24 49.76 -3.02
CA GLY A 13 -20.65 49.42 -2.80
C GLY A 13 -20.88 48.02 -2.20
N ILE A 14 -19.83 47.37 -1.70
CA ILE A 14 -19.88 46.05 -1.07
C ILE A 14 -20.49 46.19 0.33
N THR A 15 -21.51 45.39 0.62
CA THR A 15 -22.21 45.38 1.92
C THR A 15 -22.39 43.99 2.49
N GLU A 16 -22.35 42.97 1.64
CA GLU A 16 -22.45 41.56 2.00
C GLU A 16 -21.55 40.71 1.11
N GLN A 17 -21.35 39.46 1.52
CA GLN A 17 -20.49 38.54 0.80
C GLN A 17 -21.14 38.06 -0.51
N PRO A 18 -20.43 38.11 -1.65
CA PRO A 18 -20.95 37.59 -2.91
C PRO A 18 -21.22 36.08 -2.87
N THR A 19 -22.32 35.65 -3.49
CA THR A 19 -22.61 34.22 -3.74
C THR A 19 -21.87 33.67 -4.96
N GLU A 20 -21.35 34.54 -5.80
CA GLU A 20 -20.47 34.19 -6.93
C GLU A 20 -19.48 35.33 -7.11
N TYR A 21 -18.21 35.00 -7.31
CA TYR A 21 -17.20 35.97 -7.70
C TYR A 21 -16.95 35.83 -9.21
N ASN A 22 -17.10 36.93 -9.95
CA ASN A 22 -16.92 36.96 -11.40
C ASN A 22 -15.48 37.23 -11.82
N SER A 23 -14.66 37.76 -10.89
CA SER A 23 -13.25 38.03 -11.13
C SER A 23 -12.45 38.04 -9.84
N GLU A 24 -11.14 37.84 -9.97
CA GLU A 24 -10.20 37.93 -8.86
C GLU A 24 -10.22 39.31 -8.19
N TYR A 25 -10.39 40.37 -8.98
CA TYR A 25 -10.52 41.74 -8.48
C TYR A 25 -11.71 41.92 -7.54
N GLU A 26 -12.84 41.30 -7.86
CA GLU A 26 -14.06 41.34 -7.03
C GLU A 26 -13.83 40.66 -5.67
N LEU A 27 -13.12 39.53 -5.68
CA LEU A 27 -12.72 38.81 -4.46
C LEU A 27 -11.71 39.61 -3.62
N ILE A 28 -10.71 40.24 -4.24
CA ILE A 28 -9.76 41.12 -3.52
C ILE A 28 -10.49 42.30 -2.87
N ASN A 29 -11.44 42.93 -3.56
CA ASN A 29 -12.22 44.03 -3.00
C ASN A 29 -13.08 43.58 -1.81
N TRP A 30 -13.71 42.41 -1.89
CA TRP A 30 -14.39 41.78 -0.77
C TRP A 30 -13.44 41.56 0.42
N LEU A 31 -12.26 40.97 0.19
CA LEU A 31 -11.28 40.71 1.24
C LEU A 31 -10.80 41.99 1.92
N LYS A 32 -10.56 43.07 1.17
CA LYS A 32 -10.24 44.39 1.73
C LYS A 32 -11.38 44.94 2.59
N TYR A 33 -12.63 44.78 2.14
CA TYR A 33 -13.81 45.19 2.91
C TYR A 33 -13.94 44.39 4.21
N ASP A 34 -13.81 43.06 4.16
CA ASP A 34 -13.88 42.19 5.34
C ASP A 34 -12.77 42.51 6.35
N LEU A 35 -11.52 42.69 5.88
CA LEU A 35 -10.41 43.12 6.74
C LEU A 35 -10.67 44.48 7.39
N LEU A 36 -11.31 45.42 6.68
CA LEU A 36 -11.70 46.71 7.25
C LEU A 36 -12.71 46.53 8.39
N GLN A 37 -13.74 45.69 8.20
CA GLN A 37 -14.70 45.38 9.26
C GLN A 37 -14.02 44.72 10.47
N GLN A 38 -13.12 43.77 10.24
CA GLN A 38 -12.33 43.14 11.30
C GLN A 38 -11.47 44.16 12.06
N ALA A 39 -10.81 45.10 11.36
CA ALA A 39 -9.97 46.11 11.98
C ALA A 39 -10.79 47.08 12.85
N LEU A 40 -11.93 47.53 12.33
CA LEU A 40 -12.86 48.37 13.08
C LEU A 40 -13.42 47.65 14.32
N SER A 41 -13.77 46.36 14.20
CA SER A 41 -14.25 45.57 15.35
C SER A 41 -13.19 45.40 16.44
N LYS A 42 -11.90 45.43 16.07
CA LYS A 42 -10.74 45.43 16.97
C LYS A 42 -10.33 46.84 17.42
N CYS A 43 -11.19 47.84 17.24
CA CYS A 43 -10.97 49.23 17.65
C CYS A 43 -9.77 49.93 17.00
N LYS A 44 -9.35 49.52 15.79
CA LYS A 44 -8.36 50.30 15.01
C LYS A 44 -8.97 51.64 14.60
N THR A 45 -8.22 52.72 14.81
CA THR A 45 -8.61 54.06 14.40
C THR A 45 -7.96 54.43 13.07
N LYS A 46 -8.73 55.16 12.25
CA LYS A 46 -8.23 55.74 10.99
C LYS A 46 -7.29 56.91 11.28
N ASN A 47 -6.31 57.11 10.40
CA ASN A 47 -5.48 58.31 10.42
C ASN A 47 -6.20 59.52 9.77
N SER A 48 -5.50 60.66 9.67
CA SER A 48 -6.02 61.89 9.06
C SER A 48 -6.48 61.74 7.61
N ASN A 49 -6.01 60.69 6.91
CA ASN A 49 -6.30 60.44 5.49
C ASN A 49 -7.36 59.34 5.32
N ASN A 50 -8.14 59.01 6.35
CA ASN A 50 -9.11 57.91 6.35
C ASN A 50 -8.49 56.53 6.05
N ILE A 51 -7.22 56.33 6.37
CA ILE A 51 -6.52 55.06 6.16
C ILE A 51 -6.41 54.30 7.48
N ILE A 52 -6.66 52.99 7.43
CA ILE A 52 -6.32 52.03 8.49
C ILE A 52 -5.14 51.18 8.02
N ILE A 53 -4.17 50.97 8.90
CA ILE A 53 -2.97 50.17 8.63
C ILE A 53 -3.02 48.92 9.51
N ILE A 54 -2.88 47.75 8.88
CA ILE A 54 -2.58 46.48 9.54
C ILE A 54 -1.07 46.23 9.35
N THR A 55 -0.32 46.23 10.45
CA THR A 55 1.12 45.98 10.41
C THR A 55 1.41 44.49 10.24
N ASP A 56 2.59 44.16 9.72
CA ASP A 56 3.06 42.79 9.50
C ASP A 56 2.90 41.89 10.74
N GLU A 57 3.17 42.44 11.93
CA GLU A 57 3.03 41.73 13.20
C GLU A 57 1.58 41.46 13.59
N GLU A 58 0.67 42.31 13.13
CA GLU A 58 -0.76 42.23 13.41
C GLU A 58 -1.50 41.28 12.46
N GLU A 59 -1.01 41.09 11.23
CA GLU A 59 -1.66 40.29 10.17
C GLU A 59 -2.10 38.89 10.67
N LYS A 60 -1.30 38.26 11.54
CA LYS A 60 -1.59 36.95 12.16
C LYS A 60 -2.86 36.89 13.01
N TYR A 61 -3.38 38.04 13.43
CA TYR A 61 -4.63 38.12 14.19
C TYR A 61 -5.85 38.32 13.30
N TYR A 62 -5.65 38.55 12.00
CA TYR A 62 -6.71 38.74 11.01
C TYR A 62 -6.86 37.48 10.16
N THR A 63 -8.01 37.37 9.50
CA THR A 63 -8.36 36.21 8.66
C THR A 63 -8.85 36.72 7.32
N LEU A 64 -8.39 36.11 6.23
CA LEU A 64 -8.97 36.30 4.89
C LEU A 64 -10.10 35.27 4.73
N ASN A 65 -11.34 35.73 4.80
CA ASN A 65 -12.52 34.88 4.69
C ASN A 65 -13.04 34.84 3.25
N ILE A 66 -13.09 33.64 2.67
CA ILE A 66 -13.60 33.40 1.32
C ILE A 66 -14.73 32.38 1.39
N GLY A 67 -15.88 32.73 0.84
CA GLY A 67 -17.12 31.96 0.98
C GLY A 67 -17.82 32.14 2.32
N ILE A 68 -19.07 31.67 2.37
CA ILE A 68 -20.01 31.97 3.45
C ILE A 68 -19.76 31.04 4.63
N GLU A 69 -19.46 31.61 5.79
CA GLU A 69 -19.39 30.87 7.05
C GLU A 69 -20.81 30.50 7.52
N ASP A 70 -21.22 29.24 7.33
CA ASP A 70 -22.48 28.75 7.90
C ASP A 70 -22.30 27.35 8.50
N TYR A 71 -22.09 27.32 9.82
CA TYR A 71 -22.06 26.09 10.62
C TYR A 71 -23.45 25.60 11.03
N LYS A 72 -24.53 26.36 10.77
CA LYS A 72 -25.84 26.18 11.43
C LYS A 72 -26.97 25.81 10.48
N ASN A 73 -26.88 26.13 9.20
CA ASN A 73 -27.94 25.79 8.25
C ASN A 73 -27.38 24.88 7.15
N ASN A 74 -27.97 23.69 7.00
CA ASN A 74 -27.78 22.75 5.88
C ASN A 74 -28.13 23.40 4.52
N ILE A 75 -27.42 24.44 4.10
CA ILE A 75 -27.68 25.16 2.86
C ILE A 75 -26.83 24.56 1.74
N LYS A 76 -27.51 24.23 0.65
CA LYS A 76 -26.95 23.75 -0.63
C LYS A 76 -26.18 24.82 -1.42
N ASN A 77 -26.21 26.07 -0.99
CA ASN A 77 -25.70 27.20 -1.77
C ASN A 77 -24.24 27.45 -1.41
N LYS A 78 -23.35 26.94 -2.25
CA LYS A 78 -21.92 27.21 -2.18
C LYS A 78 -21.58 28.45 -3.00
N THR A 79 -20.62 29.25 -2.53
CA THR A 79 -20.09 30.37 -3.31
C THR A 79 -19.24 29.83 -4.46
N ILE A 80 -19.47 30.32 -5.68
CA ILE A 80 -18.79 29.82 -6.88
C ILE A 80 -17.59 30.73 -7.22
N ILE A 81 -16.45 30.10 -7.51
CA ILE A 81 -15.25 30.75 -8.03
C ILE A 81 -14.91 30.15 -9.40
N ASN A 82 -15.09 30.98 -10.44
CA ASN A 82 -14.98 30.61 -11.86
C ASN A 82 -13.71 31.14 -12.54
N PHE A 83 -12.72 31.59 -11.78
CA PHE A 83 -11.44 32.10 -12.29
C PHE A 83 -10.26 31.49 -11.53
N TYR A 84 -9.04 31.65 -12.05
CA TYR A 84 -7.81 31.22 -11.39
C TYR A 84 -7.45 32.19 -10.25
N LEU A 85 -7.10 31.64 -9.09
CA LEU A 85 -6.71 32.43 -7.89
C LEU A 85 -5.20 32.63 -7.86
N GLU A 86 -4.63 33.23 -8.91
CA GLU A 86 -3.16 33.35 -9.07
C GLU A 86 -2.54 34.43 -8.15
N ASN A 87 -3.26 35.53 -7.91
CA ASN A 87 -2.70 36.76 -7.34
C ASN A 87 -3.30 37.16 -5.99
N ILE A 88 -4.37 36.53 -5.50
CA ILE A 88 -4.96 36.90 -4.19
C ILE A 88 -3.92 36.89 -3.08
N LEU A 89 -3.08 35.86 -3.02
CA LEU A 89 -2.04 35.77 -2.00
C LEU A 89 -0.98 36.86 -2.18
N PHE A 90 -0.74 37.32 -3.41
CA PHE A 90 0.23 38.37 -3.71
C PHE A 90 -0.17 39.73 -3.12
N ASP A 91 -1.46 40.04 -3.11
CA ASP A 91 -1.99 41.29 -2.55
C ASP A 91 -1.95 41.32 -1.02
N PHE A 92 -1.95 40.14 -0.38
CA PHE A 92 -1.91 39.98 1.07
C PHE A 92 -0.59 39.35 1.58
N SER A 93 0.48 39.42 0.77
CA SER A 93 1.81 38.92 1.14
C SER A 93 2.83 40.04 1.33
N ILE A 94 3.75 39.82 2.26
CA ILE A 94 4.97 40.61 2.40
C ILE A 94 6.00 40.08 1.42
N LYS A 95 6.58 40.97 0.63
CA LYS A 95 7.55 40.64 -0.43
C LYS A 95 8.96 40.93 0.06
N TYR A 96 9.76 39.89 0.17
CA TYR A 96 11.21 39.98 0.25
C TYR A 96 11.81 39.57 -1.10
N ALA A 97 13.07 39.93 -1.34
CA ALA A 97 13.72 39.80 -2.65
C ALA A 97 13.50 38.45 -3.36
N ASN A 98 13.39 37.33 -2.63
CA ASN A 98 13.14 35.99 -3.17
C ASN A 98 12.06 35.17 -2.42
N VAL A 99 11.26 35.81 -1.56
CA VAL A 99 10.32 35.10 -0.66
C VAL A 99 9.06 35.94 -0.48
N ASN A 100 7.89 35.32 -0.69
CA ASN A 100 6.62 35.92 -0.28
C ASN A 100 6.19 35.28 1.03
N LYS A 101 5.72 36.12 1.96
CA LYS A 101 5.29 35.66 3.27
C LYS A 101 3.86 36.09 3.54
N VAL A 102 2.99 35.12 3.82
CA VAL A 102 1.59 35.36 4.19
C VAL A 102 1.44 35.12 5.68
N HIS A 103 1.02 36.15 6.40
CA HIS A 103 0.79 36.10 7.84
C HIS A 103 -0.68 36.02 8.23
N TYR A 104 -1.59 36.37 7.32
CA TYR A 104 -3.04 36.25 7.55
C TYR A 104 -3.46 34.80 7.66
N ASN A 105 -4.35 34.47 8.60
CA ASN A 105 -5.05 33.18 8.53
C ASN A 105 -5.90 33.15 7.26
N LEU A 106 -5.93 32.02 6.58
CA LEU A 106 -6.72 31.86 5.36
C LEU A 106 -7.85 30.87 5.65
N ARG A 107 -9.08 31.31 5.43
CA ARG A 107 -10.27 30.51 5.72
C ARG A 107 -11.22 30.51 4.53
N LEU A 108 -11.48 29.32 4.00
CA LEU A 108 -12.35 29.08 2.87
C LEU A 108 -13.51 28.19 3.32
N ASP A 109 -14.74 28.66 3.19
CA ASP A 109 -15.96 27.95 3.64
C ASP A 109 -17.00 27.87 2.51
N ASN A 110 -17.60 26.69 2.34
CA ASN A 110 -18.77 26.48 1.47
C ASN A 110 -18.53 26.97 0.03
N LEU A 111 -17.46 26.50 -0.62
CA LEU A 111 -17.07 26.93 -1.97
C LEU A 111 -17.22 25.84 -3.03
N ILE A 112 -17.45 26.25 -4.27
CA ILE A 112 -17.16 25.47 -5.47
C ILE A 112 -16.05 26.21 -6.23
N ILE A 113 -14.89 25.59 -6.35
CA ILE A 113 -13.74 26.13 -7.09
C ILE A 113 -13.61 25.35 -8.39
N ASN A 114 -14.00 26.02 -9.47
CA ASN A 114 -14.11 25.38 -10.78
C ASN A 114 -12.79 25.34 -11.54
N ASN A 115 -11.81 26.18 -11.20
CA ASN A 115 -10.48 26.16 -11.82
C ASN A 115 -9.44 25.57 -10.87
N GLU A 116 -8.25 25.33 -11.41
CA GLU A 116 -7.08 24.93 -10.62
C GLU A 116 -6.73 26.01 -9.58
N LEU A 117 -6.42 25.56 -8.36
CA LEU A 117 -5.93 26.41 -7.29
C LEU A 117 -4.49 26.05 -7.00
N ASP A 118 -3.57 26.97 -7.30
CA ASP A 118 -2.15 26.79 -7.04
C ASP A 118 -1.65 27.82 -6.02
N PHE A 119 -1.11 27.32 -4.91
CA PHE A 119 -0.45 28.14 -3.90
C PHE A 119 1.04 28.40 -4.22
N SER A 120 1.57 27.75 -5.26
CA SER A 120 2.90 27.96 -5.80
C SER A 120 2.87 29.15 -6.77
N TYR A 121 3.79 30.09 -6.59
CA TYR A 121 3.81 31.29 -7.42
C TYR A 121 5.23 31.70 -7.79
N ASN A 122 5.46 31.91 -9.09
CA ASN A 122 6.59 32.65 -9.67
C ASN A 122 8.00 32.26 -9.19
N ASN A 123 8.34 30.97 -9.11
CA ASN A 123 9.68 30.48 -8.75
C ASN A 123 10.21 30.96 -7.38
N PHE A 124 9.38 31.60 -6.54
CA PHE A 124 9.76 32.07 -5.22
C PHE A 124 9.22 31.13 -4.15
N PHE A 125 9.97 30.95 -3.07
CA PHE A 125 9.50 30.20 -1.91
C PHE A 125 8.39 31.01 -1.22
N ASN A 126 7.20 30.43 -1.09
CA ASN A 126 6.09 31.05 -0.35
C ASN A 126 6.07 30.48 1.08
N ILE A 127 6.10 31.37 2.08
CA ILE A 127 6.04 31.02 3.49
C ILE A 127 4.66 31.35 4.04
N PHE A 128 3.96 30.35 4.54
CA PHE A 128 2.71 30.52 5.27
C PHE A 128 2.97 30.39 6.77
N ASP A 129 2.89 31.52 7.47
CA ASP A 129 3.10 31.64 8.92
C ASP A 129 1.81 31.50 9.74
N SER A 130 0.73 31.09 9.08
CA SER A 130 -0.64 31.12 9.56
C SER A 130 -1.43 29.88 9.15
N ASN A 131 -2.54 29.63 9.84
CA ASN A 131 -3.36 28.47 9.53
C ASN A 131 -4.10 28.66 8.21
N ILE A 132 -4.23 27.58 7.44
CA ILE A 132 -5.08 27.52 6.25
C ILE A 132 -6.21 26.52 6.51
N GLN A 133 -7.44 26.96 6.35
CA GLN A 133 -8.64 26.17 6.66
C GLN A 133 -9.55 26.10 5.43
N PHE A 134 -9.93 24.88 5.06
CA PHE A 134 -10.84 24.58 3.98
C PHE A 134 -12.01 23.76 4.55
N HIS A 135 -13.22 24.28 4.39
CA HIS A 135 -14.43 23.71 4.97
C HIS A 135 -15.53 23.60 3.93
N ASN A 136 -16.04 22.38 3.71
CA ASN A 136 -17.11 22.09 2.76
C ASN A 136 -16.87 22.64 1.34
N ILE A 137 -15.68 22.40 0.80
CA ILE A 137 -15.29 22.89 -0.53
C ILE A 137 -15.35 21.76 -1.55
N GLU A 138 -15.88 22.05 -2.73
CA GLU A 138 -15.76 21.24 -3.94
C GLU A 138 -14.64 21.82 -4.82
N PHE A 139 -13.59 21.04 -5.03
CA PHE A 139 -12.52 21.33 -5.98
C PHE A 139 -12.75 20.50 -7.25
N GLU A 140 -13.14 21.16 -8.35
CA GLU A 140 -13.37 20.50 -9.63
C GLU A 140 -12.06 20.15 -10.36
N ASN A 141 -10.98 20.88 -10.04
CA ASN A 141 -9.64 20.71 -10.59
C ASN A 141 -8.60 20.54 -9.46
N ASN A 142 -7.32 20.47 -9.85
CA ASN A 142 -6.24 20.22 -8.91
C ASN A 142 -6.08 21.34 -7.87
N LEU A 143 -5.64 20.95 -6.67
CA LEU A 143 -5.18 21.85 -5.62
C LEU A 143 -3.69 21.59 -5.36
N TRP A 144 -2.85 22.58 -5.64
CA TRP A 144 -1.40 22.47 -5.55
C TRP A 144 -0.83 23.30 -4.40
N PHE A 145 0.05 22.66 -3.64
CA PHE A 145 0.88 23.25 -2.59
C PHE A 145 2.35 22.98 -2.91
N ASP A 146 2.86 23.64 -3.95
CA ASP A 146 4.21 23.41 -4.45
C ASP A 146 5.21 24.49 -3.98
N HIS A 147 6.43 24.08 -3.60
CA HIS A 147 7.52 24.97 -3.17
C HIS A 147 7.17 25.89 -1.97
N LEU A 148 6.42 25.35 -1.01
CA LEU A 148 5.94 26.10 0.16
C LEU A 148 6.69 25.76 1.45
N ILE A 149 6.77 26.72 2.36
CA ILE A 149 7.07 26.46 3.77
C ILE A 149 5.81 26.75 4.58
N LEU A 150 5.19 25.69 5.09
CA LEU A 150 3.96 25.73 5.86
C LEU A 150 4.31 25.64 7.35
N ASN A 151 4.46 26.81 8.00
CA ASN A 151 4.86 26.93 9.41
C ASN A 151 3.74 26.66 10.41
N LYS A 152 2.50 26.64 9.93
CA LYS A 152 1.28 26.39 10.70
C LYS A 152 0.40 25.36 9.98
N GLY A 153 -0.65 24.94 10.65
CA GLY A 153 -1.46 23.82 10.21
C GLY A 153 -2.32 24.14 8.98
N ILE A 154 -2.52 23.12 8.15
CA ILE A 154 -3.50 23.12 7.06
C ILE A 154 -4.61 22.14 7.43
N TYR A 155 -5.86 22.59 7.33
CA TYR A 155 -7.02 21.83 7.77
C TYR A 155 -8.03 21.71 6.62
N PHE A 156 -8.37 20.50 6.23
CA PHE A 156 -9.47 20.18 5.32
C PHE A 156 -10.57 19.45 6.07
N SER A 157 -11.80 19.96 6.01
CA SER A 157 -12.97 19.32 6.62
C SER A 157 -14.13 19.30 5.64
N GLY A 158 -14.69 18.12 5.37
CA GLY A 158 -15.86 18.00 4.49
C GLY A 158 -15.58 18.35 3.03
N CYS A 159 -14.33 18.26 2.56
CA CYS A 159 -13.96 18.70 1.22
C CYS A 159 -14.13 17.56 0.19
N TYR A 160 -14.47 17.93 -1.03
CA TYR A 160 -14.60 17.02 -2.16
C TYR A 160 -13.58 17.40 -3.23
N PHE A 161 -12.70 16.46 -3.58
CA PHE A 161 -11.65 16.63 -4.58
C PHE A 161 -11.96 15.75 -5.77
N LYS A 162 -12.42 16.36 -6.85
CA LYS A 162 -12.66 15.67 -8.12
C LYS A 162 -11.35 15.30 -8.81
N ASP A 163 -10.39 16.21 -8.80
CA ASP A 163 -9.02 15.93 -9.24
C ASP A 163 -8.07 15.69 -8.04
N LYS A 164 -6.78 16.04 -8.16
CA LYS A 164 -5.76 15.70 -7.15
C LYS A 164 -5.53 16.82 -6.15
N LEU A 165 -5.25 16.42 -4.91
CA LEU A 165 -4.60 17.25 -3.90
C LEU A 165 -3.09 16.96 -3.90
N CYS A 166 -2.28 17.97 -4.17
CA CYS A 166 -0.85 17.80 -4.40
C CYS A 166 0.00 18.69 -3.49
N PHE A 167 1.02 18.10 -2.87
CA PHE A 167 2.05 18.76 -2.11
C PHE A 167 3.43 18.39 -2.68
N GLY A 168 4.03 19.29 -3.46
CA GLY A 168 5.31 19.09 -4.12
C GLY A 168 6.42 19.98 -3.57
N SER A 169 7.62 19.44 -3.37
CA SER A 169 8.83 20.25 -3.03
C SER A 169 8.64 21.20 -1.83
N SER A 170 7.76 20.85 -0.89
CA SER A 170 7.35 21.71 0.22
C SER A 170 7.95 21.25 1.56
N LYS A 171 7.83 22.11 2.57
CA LYS A 171 8.18 21.86 3.97
C LYS A 171 6.94 22.07 4.84
N ILE A 172 6.41 20.97 5.38
CA ILE A 172 5.24 20.96 6.26
C ILE A 172 5.73 20.92 7.70
N ASN A 173 5.88 22.10 8.32
CA ASN A 173 6.47 22.22 9.66
C ASN A 173 5.53 21.87 10.81
N ASP A 174 4.23 22.03 10.58
CA ASP A 174 3.19 21.74 11.57
C ASP A 174 2.34 20.55 11.12
N LYS A 175 1.01 20.61 11.28
CA LYS A 175 0.09 19.52 10.99
C LYS A 175 -0.71 19.77 9.70
N LEU A 176 -0.72 18.79 8.80
CA LEU A 176 -1.75 18.68 7.76
C LEU A 176 -2.86 17.75 8.27
N TYR A 177 -4.07 18.28 8.44
CA TYR A 177 -5.22 17.54 8.96
C TYR A 177 -6.33 17.49 7.92
N ILE A 178 -6.79 16.29 7.58
CA ILE A 178 -7.86 16.05 6.62
C ILE A 178 -8.92 15.17 7.28
N SER A 179 -10.17 15.63 7.28
CA SER A 179 -11.29 14.92 7.89
C SER A 179 -12.54 14.97 7.03
N ASN A 180 -13.31 13.89 7.02
CA ASN A 180 -14.59 13.81 6.32
C ASN A 180 -14.53 14.23 4.84
N SER A 181 -13.39 14.02 4.18
CA SER A 181 -13.16 14.48 2.81
C SER A 181 -13.18 13.31 1.82
N THR A 182 -13.48 13.60 0.55
CA THR A 182 -13.59 12.61 -0.53
C THR A 182 -12.59 12.94 -1.64
N PHE A 183 -11.82 11.95 -2.09
CA PHE A 183 -10.79 12.09 -3.13
C PHE A 183 -11.08 11.15 -4.30
N GLU A 184 -11.54 11.69 -5.43
CA GLU A 184 -11.80 10.90 -6.64
C GLU A 184 -10.52 10.52 -7.39
N ASN A 185 -9.54 11.43 -7.49
CA ASN A 185 -8.27 11.18 -8.18
C ASN A 185 -7.05 10.97 -7.27
N GLY A 186 -7.16 11.30 -5.98
CA GLY A 186 -6.15 10.94 -4.97
C GLY A 186 -5.39 12.13 -4.36
N ILE A 187 -4.38 11.79 -3.57
CA ILE A 187 -3.51 12.73 -2.85
C ILE A 187 -2.05 12.35 -3.13
N SER A 188 -1.22 13.36 -3.38
CA SER A 188 0.20 13.16 -3.68
C SER A 188 1.10 14.07 -2.85
N PHE A 189 2.09 13.47 -2.21
CA PHE A 189 3.20 14.13 -1.54
C PHE A 189 4.49 13.76 -2.27
N ALA A 190 5.13 14.69 -2.97
CA ALA A 190 6.30 14.43 -3.78
C ALA A 190 7.46 15.37 -3.46
N ASN A 191 8.65 14.80 -3.24
CA ASN A 191 9.91 15.55 -3.04
C ASN A 191 9.84 16.56 -1.87
N ASN A 192 8.99 16.32 -0.86
CA ASN A 192 8.94 17.21 0.29
C ASN A 192 10.18 17.01 1.14
N GLN A 193 10.86 18.11 1.43
CA GLN A 193 12.10 18.09 2.22
C GLN A 193 11.82 17.61 3.65
N TYR A 194 10.62 17.91 4.15
CA TYR A 194 10.26 17.69 5.54
C TYR A 194 8.74 17.65 5.70
N ILE A 195 8.24 16.59 6.34
CA ILE A 195 6.85 16.45 6.77
C ILE A 195 6.82 16.14 8.26
N ASN A 196 6.34 17.09 9.06
CA ASN A 196 6.16 16.91 10.50
C ASN A 196 5.00 15.96 10.80
N SER A 197 3.77 16.29 10.37
CA SER A 197 2.63 15.41 10.58
C SER A 197 1.55 15.53 9.52
N ILE A 198 1.03 14.37 9.09
CA ILE A 198 -0.17 14.25 8.26
C ILE A 198 -1.17 13.37 8.99
N GLU A 199 -2.41 13.81 9.11
CA GLU A 199 -3.49 13.03 9.68
C GLU A 199 -4.70 13.06 8.74
N ILE A 200 -5.12 11.89 8.25
CA ILE A 200 -6.28 11.70 7.38
C ILE A 200 -7.26 10.77 8.09
N ILE A 201 -8.45 11.27 8.44
CA ILE A 201 -9.45 10.53 9.22
C ILE A 201 -10.82 10.57 8.53
N ASP A 202 -11.57 9.46 8.65
CA ASP A 202 -12.98 9.38 8.27
C ASP A 202 -13.21 9.91 6.83
N SER A 203 -12.26 9.65 5.93
CA SER A 203 -12.22 10.18 4.57
C SER A 203 -12.37 9.05 3.55
N TYR A 204 -12.68 9.39 2.30
CA TYR A 204 -12.85 8.45 1.20
C TYR A 204 -11.76 8.64 0.15
N LEU A 205 -11.10 7.54 -0.24
CA LEU A 205 -10.04 7.55 -1.25
C LEU A 205 -10.35 6.57 -2.37
N ASN A 206 -10.60 7.08 -3.58
CA ASN A 206 -10.95 6.27 -4.74
C ASN A 206 -9.73 5.68 -5.47
N LYS A 207 -8.68 6.51 -5.70
CA LYS A 207 -7.54 6.15 -6.57
C LYS A 207 -6.22 5.96 -5.85
N GLU A 208 -5.57 7.01 -5.38
CA GLU A 208 -4.18 6.85 -4.91
C GLU A 208 -3.81 7.78 -3.77
N LEU A 209 -3.04 7.26 -2.82
CA LEU A 209 -2.26 8.02 -1.85
C LEU A 209 -0.79 7.76 -2.13
N ILE A 210 -0.07 8.80 -2.56
CA ILE A 210 1.32 8.70 -2.97
C ILE A 210 2.20 9.51 -2.02
N LEU A 211 3.25 8.86 -1.49
CA LEU A 211 4.37 9.49 -0.81
C LEU A 211 5.64 9.09 -1.55
N LYS A 212 6.21 10.02 -2.32
CA LYS A 212 7.42 9.77 -3.11
C LYS A 212 8.55 10.73 -2.74
N ASN A 213 9.75 10.20 -2.48
CA ASN A 213 10.94 10.99 -2.15
C ASN A 213 10.73 11.96 -0.97
N ASN A 214 10.12 11.49 0.13
CA ASN A 214 9.85 12.33 1.30
C ASN A 214 10.66 11.86 2.52
N ASN A 215 11.03 12.80 3.38
CA ASN A 215 11.57 12.54 4.72
C ASN A 215 10.48 12.76 5.77
N ILE A 216 10.24 11.76 6.62
CA ILE A 216 9.19 11.75 7.66
C ILE A 216 9.82 11.77 9.04
N GLU A 217 9.61 12.85 9.79
CA GLU A 217 10.21 13.01 11.13
C GLU A 217 9.33 12.47 12.26
N LYS A 218 8.00 12.71 12.23
CA LYS A 218 7.10 12.29 13.31
C LYS A 218 6.03 11.30 12.90
N ILE A 219 4.85 11.73 12.47
CA ILE A 219 3.71 10.79 12.34
C ILE A 219 2.86 11.10 11.12
N ILE A 220 2.65 10.08 10.30
CA ILE A 220 1.60 10.04 9.28
C ILE A 220 0.54 9.04 9.75
N ASP A 221 -0.59 9.55 10.17
CA ASP A 221 -1.75 8.79 10.63
C ASP A 221 -2.82 8.76 9.55
N ILE A 222 -3.11 7.56 9.04
CA ILE A 222 -4.15 7.34 8.04
C ILE A 222 -5.12 6.32 8.62
N ASN A 223 -6.27 6.80 9.08
CA ASN A 223 -7.21 6.00 9.87
C ASN A 223 -8.63 6.09 9.30
N LYS A 224 -9.29 4.92 9.17
CA LYS A 224 -10.66 4.82 8.66
C LYS A 224 -10.84 5.52 7.31
N ILE A 225 -9.93 5.27 6.38
CA ILE A 225 -10.22 5.58 4.99
C ILE A 225 -11.20 4.51 4.48
N ASN A 226 -12.44 4.92 4.26
CA ASN A 226 -13.42 4.06 3.60
C ASN A 226 -13.06 4.01 2.13
N ILE A 227 -12.72 2.82 1.66
CA ILE A 227 -12.53 2.51 0.25
C ILE A 227 -13.75 1.67 -0.11
N ASP A 228 -14.83 2.39 -0.39
CA ASP A 228 -16.15 1.96 -0.88
C ASP A 228 -16.77 0.67 -0.30
N ASP A 229 -17.84 0.84 0.48
CA ASP A 229 -18.74 -0.25 0.89
C ASP A 229 -20.07 -0.26 0.14
N ASN A 230 -20.36 0.73 -0.72
CA ASN A 230 -21.74 1.01 -1.17
C ASN A 230 -21.92 1.12 -2.70
N ILE A 231 -20.97 0.64 -3.50
CA ILE A 231 -21.17 0.48 -4.94
C ILE A 231 -20.97 -0.99 -5.29
N GLU A 232 -22.07 -1.65 -5.66
CA GLU A 232 -22.07 -2.94 -6.33
C GLU A 232 -21.03 -2.91 -7.49
N GLU A 233 -19.94 -3.66 -7.33
CA GLU A 233 -18.97 -4.00 -8.38
C GLU A 233 -18.37 -2.86 -9.21
N LYS A 234 -17.86 -1.78 -8.58
CA LYS A 234 -16.88 -0.92 -9.26
C LYS A 234 -15.47 -1.21 -8.78
N ASN A 235 -14.65 -1.75 -9.71
CA ASN A 235 -13.22 -2.00 -9.63
C ASN A 235 -12.49 -1.17 -8.56
N TYR A 236 -12.13 -1.82 -7.45
CA TYR A 236 -11.25 -1.25 -6.43
C TYR A 236 -9.92 -0.88 -7.11
N ASN A 237 -9.69 0.40 -7.36
CA ASN A 237 -8.46 0.91 -7.98
C ASN A 237 -7.55 1.62 -6.96
N SER A 238 -7.91 1.58 -5.67
CA SER A 238 -7.19 2.30 -4.62
C SER A 238 -5.78 1.75 -4.41
N LYS A 239 -4.79 2.64 -4.38
CA LYS A 239 -3.37 2.30 -4.17
C LYS A 239 -2.77 3.17 -3.07
N ILE A 240 -1.92 2.57 -2.23
CA ILE A 240 -1.09 3.28 -1.26
C ILE A 240 0.36 3.04 -1.66
N ILE A 241 1.07 4.11 -2.02
CA ILE A 241 2.42 4.04 -2.57
C ILE A 241 3.36 4.88 -1.72
N LEU A 242 4.36 4.22 -1.14
CA LEU A 242 5.50 4.79 -0.44
C LEU A 242 6.74 4.38 -1.23
N ASP A 243 7.32 5.30 -1.98
CA ASP A 243 8.50 5.03 -2.81
C ASP A 243 9.64 5.98 -2.44
N ASN A 244 10.80 5.40 -2.11
CA ASN A 244 11.98 6.16 -1.69
C ASN A 244 11.68 7.11 -0.50
N VAL A 245 10.99 6.58 0.51
CA VAL A 245 10.65 7.29 1.75
C VAL A 245 11.69 6.98 2.83
N VAL A 246 12.08 7.99 3.61
CA VAL A 246 13.01 7.84 4.73
C VAL A 246 12.31 8.18 6.05
N PHE A 247 12.39 7.26 7.00
CA PHE A 247 11.97 7.48 8.38
C PHE A 247 13.18 7.95 9.16
N ASP A 248 13.16 9.20 9.65
CA ASP A 248 14.34 9.84 10.24
C ASP A 248 14.82 9.14 11.52
N ASN A 249 13.90 8.64 12.34
CA ASN A 249 14.22 8.09 13.65
C ASN A 249 13.17 7.05 14.13
N ASN A 250 13.31 6.58 15.37
CA ASN A 250 12.43 5.58 15.97
C ASN A 250 11.05 6.12 16.41
N THR A 251 10.84 7.44 16.40
CA THR A 251 9.55 8.09 16.64
C THR A 251 8.78 8.36 15.34
N SER A 252 9.49 8.41 14.20
CA SER A 252 8.90 8.42 12.86
C SER A 252 7.94 7.24 12.69
N SER A 253 6.69 7.47 12.30
CA SER A 253 5.74 6.37 12.06
C SER A 253 4.74 6.65 10.96
N ILE A 254 4.33 5.57 10.29
CA ILE A 254 3.17 5.53 9.40
C ILE A 254 2.18 4.53 9.97
N ASN A 255 0.96 4.99 10.22
CA ASN A 255 -0.10 4.14 10.75
C ASN A 255 -1.21 4.04 9.71
N LEU A 256 -1.30 2.89 9.04
CA LEU A 256 -2.39 2.53 8.16
C LEU A 256 -3.35 1.63 8.95
N ASN A 257 -4.51 2.15 9.34
CA ASN A 257 -5.45 1.46 10.21
C ASN A 257 -6.88 1.43 9.66
N ASN A 258 -7.53 0.26 9.77
CA ASN A 258 -8.94 0.06 9.41
C ASN A 258 -9.25 0.43 7.96
N ILE A 259 -8.39 0.01 7.04
CA ILE A 259 -8.55 0.21 5.60
C ILE A 259 -9.10 -1.10 5.02
N LYS A 260 -10.40 -1.17 4.76
CA LYS A 260 -11.10 -2.45 4.48
C LYS A 260 -10.46 -3.27 3.37
N LYS A 261 -10.34 -2.69 2.17
CA LYS A 261 -9.77 -3.35 0.99
C LYS A 261 -9.01 -2.36 0.12
N VAL A 262 -7.80 -2.69 -0.28
CA VAL A 262 -6.92 -1.87 -1.16
C VAL A 262 -6.46 -2.73 -2.33
N ASN A 263 -6.34 -2.15 -3.53
CA ASN A 263 -5.81 -2.90 -4.67
C ASN A 263 -4.30 -3.13 -4.54
N GLU A 264 -3.56 -2.10 -4.16
CA GLU A 264 -2.10 -2.19 -4.07
C GLU A 264 -1.57 -1.44 -2.84
N ILE A 265 -0.67 -2.09 -2.10
CA ILE A 265 0.21 -1.42 -1.14
C ILE A 265 1.64 -1.62 -1.61
N ASN A 266 2.29 -0.52 -1.97
CA ASN A 266 3.65 -0.49 -2.45
C ASN A 266 4.50 0.31 -1.46
N ILE A 267 5.45 -0.35 -0.80
CA ILE A 267 6.39 0.26 0.13
C ILE A 267 7.78 -0.09 -0.37
N ASN A 268 8.22 0.58 -1.43
CA ASN A 268 9.46 0.28 -2.14
C ASN A 268 10.57 1.25 -1.77
N ASN A 269 11.81 0.77 -1.83
CA ASN A 269 13.03 1.55 -1.59
C ASN A 269 12.99 2.39 -0.31
N THR A 270 12.27 1.92 0.72
CA THR A 270 11.98 2.70 1.93
C THR A 270 12.95 2.33 3.04
N PHE A 271 13.56 3.33 3.68
CA PHE A 271 14.45 3.15 4.84
C PHE A 271 13.65 3.35 6.13
N ILE A 272 13.45 2.26 6.86
CA ILE A 272 12.56 2.21 8.03
C ILE A 272 13.40 2.19 9.31
N ASN A 273 13.78 3.36 9.80
CA ASN A 273 14.33 3.54 11.16
C ASN A 273 13.20 3.67 12.22
N GLY A 274 11.98 3.94 11.75
CA GLY A 274 10.78 4.17 12.55
C GLY A 274 9.82 2.98 12.57
N ARG A 275 8.52 3.25 12.54
CA ARG A 275 7.47 2.21 12.62
C ARG A 275 6.48 2.31 11.48
N ILE A 276 6.18 1.20 10.81
CA ILE A 276 5.02 1.09 9.92
C ILE A 276 4.00 0.16 10.55
N ASN A 277 2.83 0.67 10.93
CA ASN A 277 1.72 -0.13 11.41
C ASN A 277 0.73 -0.39 10.28
N LEU A 278 0.42 -1.66 10.00
CA LEU A 278 -0.56 -2.10 8.99
C LEU A 278 -1.64 -2.89 9.72
N LYS A 279 -2.76 -2.24 10.10
CA LYS A 279 -3.76 -2.88 10.98
C LYS A 279 -5.14 -2.97 10.36
N ASN A 280 -5.72 -4.17 10.37
CA ASN A 280 -7.05 -4.46 9.82
C ASN A 280 -7.15 -4.00 8.35
N ILE A 281 -6.26 -4.54 7.52
CA ILE A 281 -6.17 -4.20 6.10
C ILE A 281 -6.18 -5.46 5.26
N GLU A 282 -6.97 -5.47 4.19
CA GLU A 282 -6.91 -6.47 3.13
C GLU A 282 -6.39 -5.83 1.84
N VAL A 283 -5.41 -6.46 1.20
CA VAL A 283 -4.79 -5.95 -0.03
C VAL A 283 -4.71 -7.04 -1.10
N GLU A 284 -5.01 -6.68 -2.35
CA GLU A 284 -4.89 -7.59 -3.50
C GLU A 284 -3.41 -7.86 -3.82
N GLU A 285 -2.60 -6.82 -4.00
CA GLU A 285 -1.16 -6.95 -4.23
C GLU A 285 -0.32 -6.12 -3.25
N ALA A 286 0.71 -6.72 -2.66
CA ALA A 286 1.68 -6.01 -1.83
C ALA A 286 3.10 -6.09 -2.41
N ASP A 287 3.80 -4.95 -2.42
CA ASP A 287 5.20 -4.82 -2.83
C ASP A 287 6.00 -4.11 -1.73
N PHE A 288 7.17 -4.66 -1.41
CA PHE A 288 8.12 -4.16 -0.41
C PHE A 288 9.56 -4.15 -0.95
N LYS A 289 9.72 -4.17 -2.28
CA LYS A 289 11.03 -4.35 -2.93
C LYS A 289 12.01 -3.24 -2.57
N GLY A 290 13.23 -3.63 -2.22
CA GLY A 290 14.32 -2.69 -1.91
C GLY A 290 14.15 -1.96 -0.57
N SER A 291 13.10 -2.26 0.21
CA SER A 291 12.90 -1.66 1.52
C SER A 291 13.74 -2.35 2.59
N VAL A 292 14.28 -1.55 3.50
CA VAL A 292 15.21 -2.00 4.53
C VAL A 292 14.79 -1.45 5.89
N ILE A 293 14.76 -2.33 6.89
CA ILE A 293 14.51 -1.95 8.28
C ILE A 293 15.86 -1.78 8.97
N ASN A 294 16.12 -0.58 9.48
CA ASN A 294 17.38 -0.21 10.13
C ASN A 294 17.10 0.38 11.52
N GLY A 295 16.85 -0.49 12.50
CA GLY A 295 16.49 -0.09 13.87
C GLY A 295 14.99 0.19 14.07
N GLY A 296 14.20 0.19 12.99
CA GLY A 296 12.74 0.30 13.02
C GLY A 296 11.99 -1.04 13.09
N LEU A 297 10.71 -1.03 12.74
CA LEU A 297 9.87 -2.22 12.62
C LEU A 297 8.69 -2.02 11.67
N ILE A 298 8.19 -3.11 11.08
CA ILE A 298 6.84 -3.15 10.49
C ILE A 298 5.95 -4.06 11.32
N ASN A 299 4.75 -3.57 11.63
CA ASN A 299 3.78 -4.24 12.46
C ASN A 299 2.45 -4.50 11.74
N PRO A 300 2.37 -5.54 10.87
CA PRO A 300 1.11 -6.07 10.39
C PRO A 300 0.32 -6.72 11.54
N VAL A 301 -0.94 -6.33 11.69
CA VAL A 301 -1.95 -6.94 12.58
C VAL A 301 -3.23 -7.10 11.78
N ASN A 302 -3.72 -8.33 11.58
CA ASN A 302 -4.83 -8.59 10.66
C ASN A 302 -4.60 -7.98 9.25
N PHE A 303 -3.35 -8.07 8.77
CA PHE A 303 -2.97 -7.67 7.42
C PHE A 303 -3.08 -8.88 6.50
N LYS A 304 -4.05 -8.87 5.58
CA LYS A 304 -4.30 -9.94 4.62
C LYS A 304 -3.77 -9.53 3.26
N VAL A 305 -2.86 -10.33 2.70
CA VAL A 305 -2.28 -10.11 1.38
C VAL A 305 -2.68 -11.26 0.47
N HIS A 306 -3.39 -10.96 -0.63
CA HIS A 306 -3.78 -11.99 -1.60
C HIS A 306 -2.61 -12.40 -2.49
N LYS A 307 -1.82 -11.44 -2.95
CA LYS A 307 -0.65 -11.68 -3.81
C LYS A 307 0.51 -10.75 -3.44
N PHE A 308 1.73 -11.22 -3.61
CA PHE A 308 2.92 -10.35 -3.56
C PHE A 308 3.40 -10.07 -4.99
N ALA A 309 3.85 -8.84 -5.23
CA ALA A 309 4.40 -8.44 -6.53
C ALA A 309 5.67 -9.22 -6.89
N ASN A 310 6.45 -9.62 -5.87
CA ASN A 310 7.70 -10.36 -6.03
C ASN A 310 8.03 -11.19 -4.78
N ARG A 311 8.95 -12.14 -4.95
CA ARG A 311 9.41 -13.03 -3.88
C ARG A 311 10.07 -12.29 -2.71
N GLU A 312 10.82 -11.23 -3.00
CA GLU A 312 11.53 -10.41 -2.00
C GLU A 312 10.56 -9.81 -0.98
N SER A 313 9.41 -9.34 -1.45
CA SER A 313 8.35 -8.77 -0.61
C SER A 313 7.74 -9.79 0.37
N ALA A 314 7.48 -11.01 -0.11
CA ALA A 314 6.99 -12.09 0.74
C ALA A 314 8.05 -12.52 1.77
N LEU A 315 9.32 -12.59 1.35
CA LEU A 315 10.46 -12.87 2.23
C LEU A 315 10.62 -11.82 3.33
N PHE A 316 10.47 -10.54 2.98
CA PHE A 316 10.55 -9.41 3.88
C PHE A 316 9.53 -9.52 5.01
N LEU A 317 8.23 -9.63 4.71
CA LEU A 317 7.20 -9.79 5.75
C LEU A 317 7.31 -11.10 6.54
N LYS A 318 7.78 -12.18 5.90
CA LYS A 318 8.05 -13.44 6.60
C LYS A 318 9.12 -13.26 7.68
N ASN A 319 10.23 -12.60 7.36
CA ASN A 319 11.32 -12.35 8.31
C ASN A 319 10.83 -11.45 9.46
N GLU A 320 10.06 -10.41 9.13
CA GLU A 320 9.45 -9.53 10.13
C GLU A 320 8.45 -10.24 11.05
N ALA A 321 7.70 -11.21 10.53
CA ALA A 321 6.81 -12.02 11.35
C ALA A 321 7.59 -12.93 12.30
N TYR A 322 8.70 -13.54 11.84
CA TYR A 322 9.58 -14.32 12.72
C TYR A 322 10.25 -13.47 13.80
N ALA A 323 10.75 -12.28 13.45
CA ALA A 323 11.38 -11.35 14.40
C ALA A 323 10.43 -10.95 15.54
N ARG A 324 9.11 -11.00 15.30
CA ARG A 324 8.06 -10.70 16.28
C ARG A 324 7.42 -11.93 16.91
N ASN A 325 8.01 -13.12 16.75
CA ASN A 325 7.47 -14.40 17.24
C ASN A 325 6.03 -14.70 16.76
N ASN A 326 5.62 -14.19 15.60
CA ASN A 326 4.34 -14.50 14.97
C ASN A 326 4.52 -15.63 13.95
N ALA A 327 4.57 -16.87 14.46
CA ALA A 327 4.78 -18.06 13.66
C ALA A 327 3.66 -18.28 12.62
N ILE A 328 2.42 -17.92 12.95
CA ILE A 328 1.25 -18.11 12.09
C ILE A 328 1.39 -17.29 10.82
N ASP A 329 1.65 -15.98 10.93
CA ASP A 329 1.79 -15.13 9.75
C ASP A 329 3.09 -15.41 9.00
N ALA A 330 4.17 -15.77 9.70
CA ALA A 330 5.40 -16.21 9.06
C ALA A 330 5.20 -17.44 8.15
N LEU A 331 4.38 -18.41 8.58
CA LEU A 331 4.02 -19.57 7.75
C LEU A 331 3.16 -19.18 6.54
N LYS A 332 2.19 -18.25 6.71
CA LYS A 332 1.39 -17.72 5.59
C LYS A 332 2.26 -17.03 4.55
N TYR A 333 3.12 -16.10 4.96
CA TYR A 333 4.01 -15.38 4.04
C TYR A 333 5.04 -16.29 3.39
N LYS A 334 5.49 -17.35 4.08
CA LYS A 334 6.33 -18.37 3.48
C LYS A 334 5.63 -19.14 2.36
N ALA A 335 4.35 -19.48 2.53
CA ALA A 335 3.59 -20.14 1.47
C ALA A 335 3.51 -19.23 0.23
N LYS A 336 3.28 -17.92 0.44
CA LYS A 336 3.28 -16.91 -0.62
C LYS A 336 4.65 -16.71 -1.27
N GLU A 337 5.75 -16.75 -0.51
CA GLU A 337 7.11 -16.71 -1.06
C GLU A 337 7.35 -17.87 -2.05
N ILE A 338 6.86 -19.08 -1.73
CA ILE A 338 7.00 -20.26 -2.59
C ILE A 338 6.14 -20.15 -3.84
N GLU A 339 4.94 -19.57 -3.73
CA GLU A 339 4.09 -19.24 -4.88
C GLU A 339 4.81 -18.28 -5.84
N CYS A 340 5.37 -17.18 -5.33
CA CYS A 340 6.17 -16.26 -6.14
C CYS A 340 7.39 -16.94 -6.79
N HIS A 341 8.10 -17.80 -6.04
CA HIS A 341 9.25 -18.51 -6.58
C HIS A 341 8.88 -19.44 -7.74
N LYS A 342 7.72 -20.11 -7.66
CA LYS A 342 7.20 -20.94 -8.74
C LYS A 342 6.88 -20.10 -9.97
N ASP A 343 6.27 -18.93 -9.79
CA ASP A 343 5.97 -18.00 -10.89
C ASP A 343 7.24 -17.47 -11.57
N ASP A 344 8.28 -17.16 -10.79
CA ASP A 344 9.59 -16.74 -11.32
C ASP A 344 10.23 -17.84 -12.18
N LEU A 345 10.19 -19.09 -11.72
CA LEU A 345 10.67 -20.24 -12.48
C LEU A 345 9.88 -20.45 -13.79
N MET A 346 8.56 -20.26 -13.75
CA MET A 346 7.72 -20.33 -14.94
C MET A 346 8.04 -19.23 -15.95
N LYS A 347 8.26 -17.98 -15.49
CA LYS A 347 8.68 -16.88 -16.36
C LYS A 347 10.03 -17.19 -17.01
N LEU A 348 11.02 -17.59 -16.21
CA LEU A 348 12.35 -17.97 -16.70
C LEU A 348 12.28 -19.08 -17.76
N SER A 349 11.42 -20.08 -17.56
CA SER A 349 11.23 -21.16 -18.54
C SER A 349 10.73 -20.65 -19.89
N LYS A 350 9.79 -19.70 -19.90
CA LYS A 350 9.26 -19.09 -21.13
C LYS A 350 10.34 -18.29 -21.86
N ASP A 351 11.14 -17.53 -21.11
CA ASP A 351 12.23 -16.72 -21.68
C ASP A 351 13.28 -17.60 -22.35
N ILE A 352 13.67 -18.71 -21.71
CA ILE A 352 14.63 -19.68 -22.29
C ILE A 352 14.10 -20.30 -23.59
N ILE A 353 12.81 -20.65 -23.62
CA ILE A 353 12.17 -21.24 -24.81
C ILE A 353 12.22 -20.24 -25.97
N GLN A 354 11.84 -18.98 -25.72
CA GLN A 354 11.72 -17.95 -26.74
C GLN A 354 13.07 -17.37 -27.21
N ASN A 355 14.10 -17.38 -26.36
CA ASN A 355 15.39 -16.78 -26.67
C ASN A 355 16.13 -17.56 -27.79
N LYS A 356 16.43 -16.88 -28.91
CA LYS A 356 17.11 -17.46 -30.08
C LYS A 356 18.63 -17.65 -29.90
N GLU A 357 19.26 -16.97 -28.94
CA GLU A 357 20.70 -17.06 -28.67
C GLU A 357 21.08 -18.34 -27.92
N TYR A 358 20.12 -18.99 -27.25
CA TYR A 358 20.37 -20.25 -26.57
C TYR A 358 20.49 -21.40 -27.58
N SER A 359 21.66 -22.04 -27.61
CA SER A 359 21.82 -23.35 -28.26
C SER A 359 20.85 -24.39 -27.68
N PHE A 360 20.36 -25.30 -28.52
CA PHE A 360 19.38 -26.35 -28.18
C PHE A 360 19.78 -27.15 -26.92
N THR A 361 21.05 -27.57 -26.84
CA THR A 361 21.56 -28.33 -25.69
C THR A 361 21.53 -27.53 -24.40
N LYS A 362 21.80 -26.21 -24.47
CA LYS A 362 21.73 -25.31 -23.32
C LYS A 362 20.29 -25.12 -22.85
N LYS A 363 19.33 -24.99 -23.79
CA LYS A 363 17.89 -24.91 -23.46
C LYS A 363 17.43 -26.15 -22.69
N ILE A 364 17.75 -27.35 -23.18
CA ILE A 364 17.34 -28.61 -22.52
C ILE A 364 17.88 -28.68 -21.10
N LYS A 365 19.17 -28.36 -20.91
CA LYS A 365 19.82 -28.44 -19.59
C LYS A 365 19.17 -27.50 -18.57
N GLU A 366 18.93 -26.25 -18.94
CA GLU A 366 18.31 -25.28 -18.03
C GLU A 366 16.84 -25.60 -17.77
N LEU A 367 16.08 -26.00 -18.80
CA LEU A 367 14.68 -26.41 -18.64
C LEU A 367 14.54 -27.65 -17.74
N TYR A 368 15.43 -28.63 -17.86
CA TYR A 368 15.43 -29.81 -16.98
C TYR A 368 15.59 -29.41 -15.50
N LYS A 369 16.51 -28.48 -15.21
CA LYS A 369 16.70 -27.96 -13.86
C LYS A 369 15.44 -27.26 -13.34
N ILE A 370 14.85 -26.38 -14.14
CA ILE A 370 13.62 -25.64 -13.79
C ILE A 370 12.46 -26.61 -13.54
N VAL A 371 12.27 -27.62 -14.39
CA VAL A 371 11.23 -28.63 -14.22
C VAL A 371 11.47 -29.43 -12.93
N GLY A 372 12.71 -29.79 -12.63
CA GLY A 372 13.09 -30.44 -11.38
C GLY A 372 12.74 -29.59 -10.15
N ASP A 373 13.06 -28.29 -10.18
CA ASP A 373 12.75 -27.36 -9.09
C ASP A 373 11.23 -27.19 -8.90
N ILE A 374 10.49 -27.01 -10.00
CA ILE A 374 9.01 -26.93 -9.97
C ILE A 374 8.41 -28.24 -9.43
N ALA A 375 8.88 -29.39 -9.89
CA ALA A 375 8.43 -30.70 -9.41
C ALA A 375 8.71 -30.89 -7.92
N SER A 376 9.88 -30.44 -7.44
CA SER A 376 10.23 -30.46 -6.01
C SER A 376 9.28 -29.60 -5.18
N ILE A 377 8.91 -28.41 -5.67
CA ILE A 377 7.90 -27.56 -5.02
C ILE A 377 6.53 -28.26 -4.98
N TYR A 378 6.09 -28.85 -6.08
CA TYR A 378 4.82 -29.59 -6.12
C TYR A 378 4.80 -30.78 -5.18
N LEU A 379 5.87 -31.59 -5.15
CA LEU A 379 6.01 -32.71 -4.23
C LEU A 379 5.99 -32.23 -2.77
N SER A 380 6.69 -31.15 -2.46
CA SER A 380 6.70 -30.56 -1.11
C SER A 380 5.31 -30.06 -0.69
N SER A 381 4.59 -29.41 -1.60
CA SER A 381 3.20 -28.98 -1.38
C SER A 381 2.24 -30.17 -1.20
N LEU A 382 2.36 -31.19 -2.06
CA LEU A 382 1.54 -32.40 -2.03
C LEU A 382 1.71 -33.14 -0.70
N TYR A 383 2.95 -33.37 -0.28
CA TYR A 383 3.22 -34.11 0.95
C TYR A 383 2.89 -33.28 2.19
N SER A 384 3.40 -32.05 2.31
CA SER A 384 3.51 -31.40 3.62
C SER A 384 3.08 -29.93 3.64
N ASP A 385 2.36 -29.46 2.61
CA ASP A 385 2.03 -28.03 2.45
C ASP A 385 3.30 -27.16 2.51
N ASN A 386 4.37 -27.60 1.82
CA ASN A 386 5.69 -26.98 1.83
C ASN A 386 6.42 -27.05 3.20
N GLY A 387 6.27 -28.18 3.88
CA GLY A 387 6.89 -28.48 5.16
C GLY A 387 6.22 -27.79 6.34
N GLN A 388 4.92 -27.53 6.25
CA GLN A 388 4.12 -26.89 7.30
C GLN A 388 3.20 -27.89 8.02
N ASN A 389 2.79 -28.98 7.36
CA ASN A 389 1.82 -29.94 7.87
C ASN A 389 2.40 -31.36 7.96
N TRP A 390 2.80 -31.77 9.17
CA TRP A 390 3.43 -33.08 9.39
C TRP A 390 2.41 -34.23 9.32
N ILE A 391 1.14 -33.99 9.67
CA ILE A 391 0.08 -35.01 9.60
C ILE A 391 -0.20 -35.33 8.14
N LYS A 392 -0.35 -34.30 7.30
CA LYS A 392 -0.49 -34.48 5.85
C LYS A 392 0.72 -35.23 5.28
N ALA A 393 1.93 -34.87 5.72
CA ALA A 393 3.16 -35.53 5.26
C ALA A 393 3.15 -37.03 5.56
N LEU A 394 2.81 -37.40 6.80
CA LEU A 394 2.71 -38.80 7.20
C LEU A 394 1.65 -39.55 6.39
N PHE A 395 0.45 -38.97 6.28
CA PHE A 395 -0.66 -39.58 5.54
C PHE A 395 -0.33 -39.78 4.06
N MET A 396 0.17 -38.74 3.38
CA MET A 396 0.54 -38.80 1.96
C MET A 396 1.69 -39.77 1.71
N THR A 397 2.64 -39.87 2.64
CA THR A 397 3.71 -40.87 2.57
C THR A 397 3.14 -42.28 2.55
N ILE A 398 2.25 -42.60 3.50
CA ILE A 398 1.62 -43.92 3.57
C ILE A 398 0.78 -44.19 2.32
N LEU A 399 -0.06 -43.23 1.92
CA LEU A 399 -0.96 -43.36 0.78
C LEU A 399 -0.21 -43.62 -0.54
N ILE A 400 0.80 -42.79 -0.86
CA ILE A 400 1.58 -42.91 -2.10
C ILE A 400 2.34 -44.23 -2.12
N THR A 401 2.92 -44.66 -0.99
CA THR A 401 3.60 -45.95 -0.90
C THR A 401 2.64 -47.11 -1.14
N ILE A 402 1.42 -47.07 -0.63
CA ILE A 402 0.38 -48.08 -0.90
C ILE A 402 -0.01 -48.08 -2.39
N ILE A 403 -0.16 -46.92 -3.02
CA ILE A 403 -0.49 -46.81 -4.45
C ILE A 403 0.65 -47.42 -5.30
N CYS A 404 1.90 -47.03 -5.05
CA CYS A 404 3.06 -47.57 -5.77
C CYS A 404 3.19 -49.08 -5.57
N PHE A 405 2.99 -49.58 -4.34
CA PHE A 405 2.96 -51.00 -4.07
C PHE A 405 1.88 -51.70 -4.90
N THR A 406 0.66 -51.15 -4.92
CA THR A 406 -0.46 -51.73 -5.67
C THR A 406 -0.16 -51.79 -7.16
N VAL A 407 0.35 -50.71 -7.75
CA VAL A 407 0.73 -50.67 -9.18
C VAL A 407 1.86 -51.64 -9.49
N PHE A 408 2.86 -51.75 -8.62
CA PHE A 408 3.93 -52.74 -8.72
C PHE A 408 3.40 -54.18 -8.64
N TYR A 409 2.37 -54.41 -7.82
CA TYR A 409 1.84 -55.74 -7.52
C TYR A 409 0.76 -56.22 -8.50
N ILE A 410 0.12 -55.32 -9.27
CA ILE A 410 -0.94 -55.65 -10.25
C ILE A 410 -0.49 -56.58 -11.39
N PRO A 411 0.67 -56.38 -12.05
CA PRO A 411 1.10 -57.23 -13.17
C PRO A 411 1.30 -58.71 -12.77
N ASP A 412 1.67 -58.96 -11.51
CA ASP A 412 1.83 -60.31 -10.96
C ASP A 412 0.47 -61.01 -10.73
N LEU A 413 -0.61 -60.24 -10.58
CA LEU A 413 -1.98 -60.76 -10.41
C LEU A 413 -2.61 -61.21 -11.73
N THR A 414 -2.25 -60.61 -12.87
CA THR A 414 -2.89 -60.89 -14.16
C THR A 414 -2.43 -62.19 -14.83
N ASP A 415 -1.29 -62.75 -14.43
CA ASP A 415 -0.73 -64.01 -14.97
C ASP A 415 -1.12 -65.25 -14.13
N SER A 416 -1.88 -65.08 -13.04
CA SER A 416 -2.23 -66.16 -12.12
C SER A 416 -3.75 -66.35 -12.00
N ASN A 417 -4.24 -67.59 -12.17
CA ASN A 417 -5.59 -68.03 -11.80
C ASN A 417 -5.81 -68.04 -10.27
N ILE A 418 -5.19 -67.12 -9.53
CA ILE A 418 -5.05 -67.15 -8.07
C ILE A 418 -5.49 -65.81 -7.47
N ILE A 419 -6.74 -65.43 -7.74
CA ILE A 419 -7.37 -64.30 -7.07
C ILE A 419 -7.64 -64.61 -5.57
N ARG A 420 -7.61 -65.88 -5.13
CA ARG A 420 -8.04 -66.26 -3.76
C ARG A 420 -6.92 -66.53 -2.74
N LEU A 421 -5.74 -66.98 -3.15
CA LEU A 421 -4.60 -67.25 -2.23
C LEU A 421 -3.64 -66.05 -2.11
N TYR A 422 -3.59 -65.16 -3.10
CA TYR A 422 -2.65 -64.03 -3.12
C TYR A 422 -3.05 -62.87 -2.19
N TYR A 423 -4.35 -62.60 -1.98
CA TYR A 423 -4.81 -61.59 -1.01
C TYR A 423 -4.42 -61.92 0.44
N ARG A 424 -4.19 -63.20 0.77
CA ARG A 424 -3.79 -63.62 2.13
C ARG A 424 -2.40 -63.09 2.52
N ASN A 425 -1.54 -62.83 1.54
CA ASN A 425 -0.17 -62.36 1.75
C ASN A 425 0.05 -60.89 1.35
N LEU A 426 -0.98 -60.20 0.86
CA LEU A 426 -0.88 -58.81 0.41
C LEU A 426 -0.37 -57.88 1.51
N PHE A 427 -0.93 -58.01 2.72
CA PHE A 427 -0.54 -57.16 3.85
C PHE A 427 0.89 -57.45 4.35
N PRO A 428 1.33 -58.70 4.59
CA PRO A 428 2.72 -59.00 4.90
C PRO A 428 3.73 -58.47 3.87
N GLU A 429 3.43 -58.60 2.57
CA GLU A 429 4.31 -58.10 1.50
C GLU A 429 4.29 -56.56 1.41
N LEU A 430 3.15 -55.91 1.70
CA LEU A 430 3.10 -54.45 1.86
C LEU A 430 3.97 -53.98 3.03
N ILE A 431 3.95 -54.66 4.17
CA ILE A 431 4.81 -54.33 5.32
C ILE A 431 6.29 -54.47 4.95
N LYS A 432 6.68 -55.53 4.24
CA LYS A 432 8.06 -55.66 3.72
C LYS A 432 8.41 -54.54 2.75
N TYR A 433 7.46 -54.10 1.93
CA TYR A 433 7.67 -52.97 1.03
C TYR A 433 7.91 -51.65 1.79
N PHE A 434 7.31 -51.46 2.97
CA PHE A 434 7.61 -50.31 3.84
C PHE A 434 9.03 -50.34 4.44
N ILE A 435 9.68 -51.51 4.53
CA ILE A 435 11.05 -51.63 5.04
C ILE A 435 12.03 -51.14 3.96
N PRO A 436 12.73 -50.01 4.14
CA PRO A 436 13.45 -49.39 3.03
C PRO A 436 14.61 -50.22 2.47
N THR A 437 15.17 -51.10 3.30
CA THR A 437 16.33 -51.95 2.98
C THR A 437 15.95 -53.33 2.47
N ASP A 438 14.66 -53.70 2.51
CA ASP A 438 14.20 -54.99 2.00
C ASP A 438 13.93 -54.89 0.49
N TYR A 439 14.69 -55.68 -0.27
CA TYR A 439 14.59 -55.84 -1.73
C TYR A 439 14.19 -57.27 -2.14
N SER A 440 13.77 -58.11 -1.21
CA SER A 440 13.36 -59.48 -1.50
C SER A 440 12.20 -59.56 -2.49
N LEU A 441 11.27 -58.60 -2.42
CA LEU A 441 10.12 -58.46 -3.32
C LEU A 441 10.52 -58.19 -4.79
N ILE A 442 11.45 -57.26 -5.02
CA ILE A 442 11.87 -56.93 -6.40
C ILE A 442 12.71 -58.05 -7.01
N ILE A 443 13.51 -58.76 -6.20
CA ILE A 443 14.28 -59.93 -6.66
C ILE A 443 13.32 -61.03 -7.14
N LYS A 444 12.26 -61.31 -6.38
CA LYS A 444 11.21 -62.26 -6.78
C LYS A 444 10.50 -61.81 -8.05
N TYR A 445 10.13 -60.53 -8.14
CA TYR A 445 9.45 -59.96 -9.31
C TYR A 445 10.31 -60.03 -10.58
N ALA A 446 11.62 -59.79 -10.49
CA ALA A 446 12.55 -59.91 -11.61
C ALA A 446 12.67 -61.36 -12.12
N ALA A 447 12.57 -62.34 -11.21
CA ALA A 447 12.59 -63.78 -11.51
C ALA A 447 11.23 -64.34 -12.01
N SER A 448 10.17 -63.53 -12.04
CA SER A 448 8.83 -63.94 -12.52
C SER A 448 8.82 -64.34 -14.01
N LYS A 449 7.72 -64.92 -14.49
CA LYS A 449 7.54 -65.28 -15.91
C LYS A 449 7.04 -64.13 -16.78
N LEU A 450 6.87 -62.93 -16.22
CA LEU A 450 6.39 -61.74 -16.92
C LEU A 450 7.30 -61.36 -18.10
N ASN A 451 6.71 -60.69 -19.10
CA ASN A 451 7.48 -60.15 -20.22
C ASN A 451 8.47 -59.06 -19.76
N LEU A 452 9.52 -58.83 -20.56
CA LEU A 452 10.60 -57.90 -20.21
C LEU A 452 10.09 -56.47 -19.98
N PHE A 453 9.06 -56.04 -20.71
CA PHE A 453 8.47 -54.70 -20.59
C PHE A 453 7.80 -54.50 -19.22
N LEU A 454 6.92 -55.41 -18.81
CA LEU A 454 6.25 -55.40 -17.51
C LEU A 454 7.24 -55.54 -16.36
N LYS A 455 8.29 -56.34 -16.54
CA LYS A 455 9.41 -56.42 -15.58
C LYS A 455 10.10 -55.09 -15.40
N THR A 456 10.48 -54.46 -16.51
CA THR A 456 11.15 -53.15 -16.50
C THR A 456 10.27 -52.08 -15.85
N PHE A 457 9.00 -52.04 -16.24
CA PHE A 457 8.03 -51.11 -15.68
C PHE A 457 7.83 -51.31 -14.17
N GLY A 458 7.60 -52.56 -13.72
CA GLY A 458 7.42 -52.86 -12.29
C GLY A 458 8.68 -52.56 -11.47
N VAL A 459 9.88 -52.82 -11.99
CA VAL A 459 11.13 -52.41 -11.35
C VAL A 459 11.21 -50.89 -11.18
N LEU A 460 10.85 -50.12 -12.21
CA LEU A 460 10.80 -48.65 -12.12
C LEU A 460 9.80 -48.16 -11.08
N VAL A 461 8.58 -48.71 -11.06
CA VAL A 461 7.54 -48.37 -10.08
C VAL A 461 7.97 -48.74 -8.65
N TYR A 462 8.62 -49.89 -8.47
CA TYR A 462 9.13 -50.34 -7.17
C TYR A 462 10.11 -49.32 -6.60
N PHE A 463 11.13 -48.95 -7.37
CA PHE A 463 12.13 -47.98 -6.94
C PHE A 463 11.53 -46.59 -6.75
N LEU A 464 10.62 -46.16 -7.63
CA LEU A 464 9.92 -44.88 -7.47
C LEU A 464 9.16 -44.82 -6.14
N GLY A 465 8.41 -45.86 -5.78
CA GLY A 465 7.69 -45.89 -4.51
C GLY A 465 8.60 -45.92 -3.28
N LYS A 466 9.77 -46.57 -3.34
CA LYS A 466 10.81 -46.50 -2.28
C LYS A 466 11.37 -45.07 -2.15
N VAL A 467 11.70 -44.41 -3.26
CA VAL A 467 12.18 -43.02 -3.28
C VAL A 467 11.14 -42.07 -2.71
N LEU A 468 9.86 -42.22 -3.11
CA LEU A 468 8.74 -41.42 -2.63
C LEU A 468 8.45 -41.65 -1.14
N PHE A 469 8.61 -42.87 -0.64
CA PHE A 469 8.53 -43.17 0.80
C PHE A 469 9.63 -42.44 1.60
N TRP A 470 10.88 -42.51 1.13
CA TRP A 470 12.00 -41.81 1.76
C TRP A 470 11.80 -40.30 1.76
N TYR A 471 11.41 -39.74 0.61
CA TYR A 471 11.12 -38.31 0.46
C TYR A 471 10.03 -37.88 1.45
N GLY A 472 8.92 -38.61 1.52
CA GLY A 472 7.82 -38.35 2.45
C GLY A 472 8.22 -38.43 3.92
N SER A 473 9.07 -39.41 4.27
CA SER A 473 9.62 -39.55 5.61
C SER A 473 10.45 -38.31 6.01
N VAL A 474 11.32 -37.82 5.11
CA VAL A 474 12.10 -36.59 5.33
C VAL A 474 11.17 -35.38 5.47
N GLN A 475 10.14 -35.26 4.62
CA GLN A 475 9.15 -34.18 4.71
C GLN A 475 8.40 -34.18 6.05
N THR A 476 8.05 -35.36 6.56
CA THR A 476 7.40 -35.52 7.86
C THR A 476 8.30 -35.02 8.98
N VAL A 477 9.57 -35.44 9.00
CA VAL A 477 10.55 -34.97 10.01
C VAL A 477 10.79 -33.46 9.92
N GLN A 478 10.92 -32.92 8.70
CA GLN A 478 11.13 -31.48 8.50
C GLN A 478 9.93 -30.65 8.96
N ALA A 479 8.71 -31.08 8.64
CA ALA A 479 7.49 -30.41 9.08
C ALA A 479 7.32 -30.49 10.60
N PHE A 480 7.58 -31.66 11.19
CA PHE A 480 7.53 -31.86 12.64
C PHE A 480 8.52 -30.97 13.39
N ARG A 481 9.77 -30.87 12.92
CA ARG A 481 10.80 -29.98 13.51
C ARG A 481 10.41 -28.50 13.44
N LYS A 482 9.69 -28.07 12.40
CA LYS A 482 9.24 -26.68 12.25
C LYS A 482 8.06 -26.38 13.17
N PHE A 483 7.13 -27.33 13.30
CA PHE A 483 6.02 -27.23 14.26
C PHE A 483 6.56 -27.06 15.70
N ALA A 484 7.52 -27.90 16.11
CA ALA A 484 8.14 -27.83 17.43
C ALA A 484 8.98 -26.57 17.72
N LYS A 485 9.27 -25.75 16.70
CA LYS A 485 9.97 -24.46 16.87
C LYS A 485 9.01 -23.26 16.89
N GLY A 486 7.75 -23.45 16.52
CA GLY A 486 6.71 -22.42 16.46
C GLY A 486 5.60 -22.58 17.51
N ALA A 487 5.62 -23.69 18.27
CA ALA A 487 4.92 -23.87 19.54
C ALA A 487 5.92 -23.64 20.68
#